data_AF-A0ABC8Z2B8-F1
#
_entry.id   AF-A0ABC8Z2B8-F1
#
_cell.length_a   1.000
_cell.length_b   1.000
_cell.length_c   1.000
_cell.angle_alpha   90.00
_cell.angle_beta   90.00
_cell.angle_gamma   90.00
#
_symmetry.space_group_name_H-M   'P 1'
#
loop_
_entity.id
_entity.type
_entity.pdbx_description
1 polymer ?
#
loop_
_entity_poly.entity_id
_entity_poly.type
_entity_poly.pdbx_seq_one_letter_code
_entity_poly.pdbx_strand_id
1 'polypeptide(L)'
;MSSPLPPVSQVSGCRACCVPGFPGCASSQLRRRRPLKAAAGISVPRPRQRLDGRRLRAAPASAASPPQLSSIRSVVLDIEGTTSPISFVTDVLFPYARDNARKHLEATYGTDETGDDIALLRAQVEQDLAEGVAGAVPVPPEEAGKDAVVDTLVANVEAMIKADRKITSLKQLQGHIWRTGFEGQEIKGVVFDDVPPALERWHASGIKTYIYSSGSREAQRLIFGNTTYGDLRKYLCGFFDTTIGTKREPRSYYEIWQSVGVDRPSQILFLTDVYQEATAAKAAGVEVLISIRPGNAPLPENHGFQTITTFAEILT
;
A
#
# COMPACT_ATOMS: atom_id res chain seq x y z
N MET A 1 64.83 -10.99 13.71
CA MET A 1 64.22 -9.66 13.60
C MET A 1 62.73 -9.86 13.52
N SER A 2 62.08 -9.74 14.67
CA SER A 2 60.66 -10.00 14.88
C SER A 2 59.97 -8.65 15.01
N SER A 3 58.91 -8.42 14.23
CA SER A 3 57.89 -7.41 14.52
C SER A 3 56.51 -7.93 14.10
N PRO A 4 55.44 -7.60 14.83
CA PRO A 4 54.24 -8.43 14.95
C PRO A 4 53.04 -7.86 14.20
N LEU A 5 52.10 -8.75 13.86
CA LEU A 5 50.73 -8.43 13.45
C LEU A 5 49.88 -8.04 14.67
N PRO A 6 48.85 -7.18 14.52
CA PRO A 6 48.02 -6.70 15.62
C PRO A 6 46.98 -7.76 16.04
N PRO A 7 46.45 -7.68 17.29
CA PRO A 7 45.58 -8.70 17.84
C PRO A 7 44.12 -8.54 17.39
N VAL A 8 43.49 -9.69 17.17
CA VAL A 8 42.05 -9.91 17.10
C VAL A 8 41.46 -9.77 18.52
N SER A 9 40.50 -8.87 18.71
CA SER A 9 39.65 -8.87 19.91
C SER A 9 38.38 -9.69 19.66
N GLN A 10 38.26 -10.78 20.42
CA GLN A 10 36.98 -11.45 20.69
C GLN A 10 36.34 -10.86 21.95
N VAL A 11 35.09 -11.28 22.18
CA VAL A 11 34.28 -11.22 23.41
C VAL A 11 33.42 -9.94 23.50
N SER A 12 32.09 -9.97 23.65
CA SER A 12 31.24 -10.89 24.40
C SER A 12 29.86 -11.05 23.76
N GLY A 13 29.36 -12.28 23.76
CA GLY A 13 27.92 -12.54 23.63
C GLY A 13 27.17 -12.06 24.88
N CYS A 14 25.90 -11.70 24.68
CA CYS A 14 24.96 -11.53 25.78
C CYS A 14 23.84 -12.58 25.60
N ARG A 15 23.85 -13.53 26.52
CA ARG A 15 22.82 -14.57 26.68
C ARG A 15 21.56 -13.98 27.30
N ALA A 16 20.43 -14.45 26.77
CA ALA A 16 19.17 -14.78 27.43
C ALA A 16 18.94 -14.30 28.88
N CYS A 17 17.84 -13.56 29.06
CA CYS A 17 17.04 -13.60 30.28
C CYS A 17 15.61 -14.04 29.91
N CYS A 18 15.34 -15.33 30.11
CA CYS A 18 14.00 -15.86 30.30
C CYS A 18 13.56 -15.58 31.75
N VAL A 19 12.32 -15.14 31.95
CA VAL A 19 11.62 -15.25 33.25
C VAL A 19 10.20 -15.78 33.00
N PRO A 20 9.72 -16.79 33.74
CA PRO A 20 8.44 -17.47 33.49
C PRO A 20 7.28 -17.02 34.43
N GLY A 21 6.06 -17.07 33.88
CA GLY A 21 4.79 -17.55 34.46
C GLY A 21 4.29 -17.10 35.84
N PHE A 22 3.03 -16.63 35.89
CA PHE A 22 2.06 -17.01 36.94
C PHE A 22 0.63 -17.11 36.35
N PRO A 23 -0.25 -17.98 36.89
CA PRO A 23 -1.51 -18.39 36.27
C PRO A 23 -2.77 -17.74 36.89
N GLY A 24 -3.84 -17.72 36.09
CA GLY A 24 -5.23 -18.01 36.48
C GLY A 24 -5.87 -17.27 37.66
N CYS A 25 -6.92 -16.49 37.37
CA CYS A 25 -8.04 -16.38 38.30
C CYS A 25 -9.37 -16.48 37.57
N ALA A 26 -10.26 -17.26 38.18
CA ALA A 26 -11.46 -17.82 37.60
C ALA A 26 -12.63 -16.84 37.55
N SER A 27 -13.50 -17.14 36.59
CA SER A 27 -14.95 -16.93 36.56
C SER A 27 -15.64 -16.58 37.88
N SER A 28 -16.45 -15.52 37.87
CA SER A 28 -17.69 -15.49 38.66
C SER A 28 -18.77 -14.56 38.07
N GLN A 29 -19.85 -15.22 37.64
CA GLN A 29 -21.24 -14.90 37.94
C GLN A 29 -21.93 -13.68 37.30
N LEU A 30 -22.86 -14.05 36.41
CA LEU A 30 -24.13 -13.38 36.13
C LEU A 30 -24.69 -12.57 37.32
N ARG A 31 -25.02 -11.31 37.09
CA ARG A 31 -26.18 -10.67 37.72
C ARG A 31 -27.02 -9.94 36.69
N ARG A 32 -28.09 -10.61 36.26
CA ARG A 32 -29.29 -9.97 35.71
C ARG A 32 -29.98 -9.19 36.83
N ARG A 33 -30.30 -7.91 36.61
CA ARG A 33 -31.41 -7.23 37.30
C ARG A 33 -32.26 -6.45 36.28
N ARG A 34 -33.57 -6.61 36.47
CA ARG A 34 -34.71 -6.20 35.64
C ARG A 34 -34.97 -4.68 35.68
N PRO A 35 -35.79 -4.15 34.74
CA PRO A 35 -36.02 -2.72 34.55
C PRO A 35 -37.12 -2.17 35.47
N LEU A 36 -37.09 -0.85 35.70
CA LEU A 36 -38.16 -0.09 36.35
C LEU A 36 -38.88 0.80 35.33
N LYS A 37 -40.21 0.81 35.41
CA LYS A 37 -41.17 1.50 34.56
C LYS A 37 -41.40 2.97 34.99
N ALA A 38 -41.58 3.81 33.98
CA ALA A 38 -42.52 4.93 33.77
C ALA A 38 -43.17 5.72 34.94
N ALA A 39 -43.15 7.06 34.79
CA ALA A 39 -44.26 8.02 35.00
C ALA A 39 -43.78 9.40 34.46
N ALA A 40 -44.35 10.02 33.41
CA ALA A 40 -45.65 10.72 33.26
C ALA A 40 -45.72 12.12 33.91
N GLY A 41 -45.73 13.16 33.04
CA GLY A 41 -46.50 14.40 33.18
C GLY A 41 -45.86 15.59 33.93
N ILE A 42 -45.78 16.76 33.27
CA ILE A 42 -46.54 17.99 33.61
C ILE A 42 -46.10 19.16 32.68
N SER A 43 -47.01 20.11 32.53
CA SER A 43 -47.23 21.13 31.51
C SER A 43 -46.23 22.28 31.34
N VAL A 44 -46.30 22.82 30.13
CA VAL A 44 -45.74 24.05 29.54
C VAL A 44 -46.12 25.34 30.31
N PRO A 45 -45.25 26.37 30.25
CA PRO A 45 -45.73 27.69 29.82
C PRO A 45 -44.86 28.31 28.72
N ARG A 46 -45.51 28.84 27.67
CA ARG A 46 -44.90 29.79 26.71
C ARG A 46 -44.71 31.14 27.40
N PRO A 47 -43.70 31.93 27.00
CA PRO A 47 -44.11 33.17 26.32
C PRO A 47 -43.21 33.62 25.16
N ARG A 48 -43.90 34.23 24.19
CA ARG A 48 -43.57 35.43 23.38
C ARG A 48 -42.34 35.42 22.46
N GLN A 49 -42.70 35.46 21.17
CA GLN A 49 -41.88 35.93 20.05
C GLN A 49 -41.39 37.36 20.24
N ARG A 50 -40.10 37.57 19.97
CA ARG A 50 -39.54 38.70 19.20
C ARG A 50 -38.06 38.42 18.98
N LEU A 51 -37.65 38.07 17.75
CA LEU A 51 -36.26 38.22 17.34
C LEU A 51 -36.20 38.67 15.89
N ASP A 52 -35.47 39.77 15.73
CA ASP A 52 -35.21 40.53 14.53
C ASP A 52 -34.54 39.70 13.44
N GLY A 53 -34.83 40.09 12.20
CA GLY A 53 -34.12 39.65 11.03
C GLY A 53 -32.66 40.09 11.05
N ARG A 54 -31.75 39.12 11.18
CA ARG A 54 -30.41 39.19 10.59
C ARG A 54 -30.12 37.87 9.88
N ARG A 55 -30.10 37.92 8.54
CA ARG A 55 -29.47 36.89 7.72
C ARG A 55 -28.00 36.82 8.13
N LEU A 56 -27.61 35.78 8.86
CA LEU A 56 -26.22 35.39 8.98
C LEU A 56 -25.76 34.92 7.60
N ARG A 57 -24.95 35.74 6.93
CA ARG A 57 -24.18 35.30 5.77
C ARG A 57 -23.25 34.18 6.26
N ALA A 58 -23.34 33.01 5.63
CA ALA A 58 -22.32 31.98 5.76
C ALA A 58 -20.97 32.58 5.33
N ALA A 59 -19.97 32.49 6.20
CA ALA A 59 -18.60 32.81 5.85
C ALA A 59 -18.11 31.78 4.81
N PRO A 60 -17.33 32.20 3.80
CA PRO A 60 -16.75 31.25 2.86
C PRO A 60 -15.79 30.32 3.60
N ALA A 61 -15.70 29.07 3.16
CA ALA A 61 -14.74 28.10 3.65
C ALA A 61 -13.33 28.73 3.63
N SER A 62 -12.70 28.78 4.80
CA SER A 62 -11.32 29.23 4.95
C SER A 62 -10.44 28.37 4.05
N ALA A 63 -9.73 28.98 3.11
CA ALA A 63 -8.61 28.33 2.44
C ALA A 63 -7.66 27.81 3.53
N ALA A 64 -7.48 26.49 3.58
CA ALA A 64 -6.60 25.87 4.56
C ALA A 64 -5.18 26.41 4.35
N SER A 65 -4.54 26.86 5.43
CA SER A 65 -3.12 27.20 5.37
C SER A 65 -2.32 25.98 4.90
N PRO A 66 -1.29 26.15 4.06
CA PRO A 66 -0.49 25.04 3.58
C PRO A 66 0.06 24.25 4.78
N PRO A 67 0.10 22.91 4.70
CA PRO A 67 0.58 22.08 5.81
C PRO A 67 2.03 22.47 6.11
N GLN A 68 2.30 23.01 7.30
CA GLN A 68 3.66 23.32 7.74
C GLN A 68 4.35 22.03 8.20
N LEU A 69 5.34 21.59 7.42
CA LEU A 69 6.01 20.31 7.59
C LEU A 69 7.25 20.37 8.48
N SER A 70 7.44 21.45 9.25
CA SER A 70 8.65 21.65 10.05
C SER A 70 8.91 20.54 11.08
N SER A 71 7.92 19.68 11.36
CA SER A 71 8.04 18.50 12.22
C SER A 71 8.13 17.16 11.47
N ILE A 72 7.88 17.14 10.16
CA ILE A 72 7.91 15.94 9.33
C ILE A 72 9.36 15.57 9.03
N ARG A 73 9.67 14.29 9.25
CA ARG A 73 10.99 13.69 9.03
C ARG A 73 10.95 12.63 7.94
N SER A 74 9.77 12.09 7.65
CA SER A 74 9.59 11.08 6.61
C SER A 74 8.27 11.25 5.88
N VAL A 75 8.30 10.97 4.59
CA VAL A 75 7.12 10.94 3.73
C VAL A 75 6.91 9.51 3.25
N VAL A 76 5.68 9.02 3.35
CA VAL A 76 5.26 7.73 2.79
C VAL A 76 4.23 8.02 1.71
N LEU A 77 4.47 7.49 0.51
CA LEU A 77 3.66 7.75 -0.67
C LEU A 77 2.94 6.48 -1.11
N ASP A 78 1.64 6.60 -1.36
CA ASP A 78 0.93 5.68 -2.23
C ASP A 78 1.35 5.87 -3.71
N ILE A 79 1.02 4.91 -4.56
CA ILE A 79 1.30 4.95 -6.00
C ILE A 79 0.07 5.39 -6.80
N GLU A 80 -0.93 4.52 -6.89
CA GLU A 80 -2.12 4.70 -7.72
C GLU A 80 -2.92 5.90 -7.20
N GLY A 81 -3.29 6.83 -8.09
CA GLY A 81 -4.03 8.04 -7.71
C GLY A 81 -3.23 9.08 -6.90
N THR A 82 -1.95 8.81 -6.63
CA THR A 82 -1.10 9.65 -5.77
C THR A 82 0.17 10.12 -6.48
N THR A 83 1.12 9.20 -6.73
CA THR A 83 2.30 9.51 -7.56
C THR A 83 2.08 9.22 -9.04
N SER A 84 1.16 8.31 -9.35
CA SER A 84 0.90 7.80 -10.70
C SER A 84 -0.60 7.79 -10.99
N PRO A 85 -1.03 8.00 -12.24
CA PRO A 85 -2.43 7.85 -12.60
C PRO A 85 -2.95 6.44 -12.28
N ILE A 86 -4.18 6.32 -11.79
CA ILE A 86 -4.84 5.02 -11.57
C ILE A 86 -4.84 4.19 -12.86
N SER A 87 -5.09 4.85 -14.00
CA SER A 87 -5.08 4.25 -15.33
C SER A 87 -3.75 3.61 -15.72
N PHE A 88 -2.61 4.03 -15.14
CA PHE A 88 -1.34 3.40 -15.46
C PHE A 88 -1.32 1.92 -15.04
N VAL A 89 -1.89 1.59 -13.88
CA VAL A 89 -1.92 0.19 -13.44
C VAL A 89 -2.99 -0.59 -14.20
N THR A 90 -4.20 -0.04 -14.32
CA THR A 90 -5.34 -0.76 -14.93
C THR A 90 -5.26 -0.87 -16.45
N ASP A 91 -4.70 0.13 -17.12
CA ASP A 91 -4.74 0.24 -18.59
C ASP A 91 -3.39 -0.07 -19.23
N VAL A 92 -2.29 -0.12 -18.45
CA VAL A 92 -0.95 -0.44 -18.95
C VAL A 92 -0.38 -1.70 -18.28
N LEU A 93 -0.17 -1.70 -16.96
CA LEU A 93 0.54 -2.81 -16.31
C LEU A 93 -0.22 -4.14 -16.38
N PHE A 94 -1.50 -4.15 -16.01
CA PHE A 94 -2.30 -5.39 -16.06
C PHE A 94 -2.52 -5.91 -17.48
N PRO A 95 -2.90 -5.07 -18.48
CA PRO A 95 -2.98 -5.51 -19.87
C PRO A 95 -1.64 -6.01 -20.41
N TYR A 96 -0.53 -5.34 -20.09
CA TYR A 96 0.78 -5.80 -20.55
C TYR A 96 1.12 -7.20 -20.02
N ALA A 97 0.88 -7.47 -18.73
CA ALA A 97 1.13 -8.79 -18.17
C ALA A 97 0.27 -9.87 -18.85
N ARG A 98 -1.01 -9.57 -19.09
CA ARG A 98 -1.92 -10.46 -19.81
C ARG A 98 -1.40 -10.77 -21.22
N ASP A 99 -1.11 -9.73 -22.00
CA ASP A 99 -0.79 -9.84 -23.43
C ASP A 99 0.59 -10.46 -23.68
N ASN A 100 1.49 -10.41 -22.67
CA ASN A 100 2.85 -10.94 -22.76
C ASN A 100 3.07 -12.23 -21.97
N ALA A 101 2.06 -12.77 -21.28
CA ALA A 101 2.20 -13.98 -20.46
C ALA A 101 2.75 -15.16 -21.26
N ARG A 102 2.19 -15.40 -22.46
CA ARG A 102 2.67 -16.43 -23.38
C ARG A 102 4.13 -16.21 -23.78
N LYS A 103 4.43 -15.03 -24.32
CA LYS A 103 5.78 -14.67 -24.81
C LYS A 103 6.82 -14.87 -23.70
N HIS A 104 6.51 -14.44 -22.48
CA HIS A 104 7.39 -14.61 -21.33
C HIS A 104 7.60 -16.10 -21.00
N LEU A 105 6.51 -16.84 -20.75
CA LEU A 105 6.58 -18.27 -20.41
C LEU A 105 7.30 -19.08 -21.49
N GLU A 106 7.09 -18.79 -22.78
CA GLU A 106 7.80 -19.47 -23.87
C GLU A 106 9.30 -19.14 -23.87
N ALA A 107 9.67 -17.87 -23.66
CA ALA A 107 11.06 -17.44 -23.67
C ALA A 107 11.85 -17.95 -22.45
N THR A 108 11.20 -18.04 -21.29
CA THR A 108 11.88 -18.33 -20.01
C THR A 108 11.58 -19.71 -19.45
N TYR A 109 10.78 -20.55 -20.12
CA TYR A 109 10.34 -21.87 -19.64
C TYR A 109 11.42 -22.74 -19.00
N GLY A 110 12.64 -22.71 -19.55
CA GLY A 110 13.76 -23.52 -19.08
C GLY A 110 14.56 -22.91 -17.91
N THR A 111 14.14 -21.78 -17.35
CA THR A 111 14.81 -21.14 -16.20
C THR A 111 14.21 -21.61 -14.89
N ASP A 112 15.04 -21.68 -13.85
CA ASP A 112 14.58 -22.05 -12.50
C ASP A 112 13.48 -21.09 -12.00
N GLU A 113 13.62 -19.78 -12.25
CA GLU A 113 12.62 -18.76 -11.87
C GLU A 113 11.25 -19.01 -12.50
N THR A 114 11.21 -19.41 -13.77
CA THR A 114 9.95 -19.75 -14.44
C THR A 114 9.41 -21.10 -13.97
N GLY A 115 10.30 -22.04 -13.63
CA GLY A 115 9.93 -23.29 -12.97
C GLY A 115 9.18 -23.06 -11.66
N ASP A 116 9.69 -22.14 -10.83
CA ASP A 116 9.04 -21.74 -9.57
C ASP A 116 7.68 -21.07 -9.80
N ASP A 117 7.58 -20.17 -10.78
CA ASP A 117 6.31 -19.56 -11.18
C ASP A 117 5.27 -20.61 -11.61
N ILE A 118 5.69 -21.54 -12.48
CA ILE A 118 4.84 -22.63 -12.97
C ILE A 118 4.37 -23.51 -11.81
N ALA A 119 5.26 -23.86 -10.88
CA ALA A 119 4.92 -24.69 -9.73
C ALA A 119 3.88 -24.00 -8.83
N LEU A 120 4.05 -22.71 -8.53
CA LEU A 120 3.08 -21.95 -7.74
C LEU A 120 1.74 -21.78 -8.46
N LEU A 121 1.75 -21.54 -9.77
CA LEU A 121 0.53 -21.44 -10.57
C LEU A 121 -0.21 -22.77 -10.63
N ARG A 122 0.49 -23.90 -10.80
CA ARG A 122 -0.11 -25.24 -10.75
C ARG A 122 -0.80 -25.49 -9.43
N ALA A 123 -0.12 -25.25 -8.30
CA ALA A 123 -0.70 -25.42 -6.97
C ALA A 123 -1.95 -24.54 -6.77
N GLN A 124 -1.90 -23.30 -7.24
CA GLN A 124 -3.06 -22.39 -7.16
C GLN A 124 -4.22 -22.88 -8.03
N VAL A 125 -3.96 -23.34 -9.25
CA VAL A 125 -5.00 -23.87 -10.16
C VAL A 125 -5.63 -25.14 -9.60
N GLU A 126 -4.85 -26.03 -8.99
CA GLU A 126 -5.37 -27.22 -8.31
C GLU A 126 -6.33 -26.85 -7.16
N GLN A 127 -5.95 -25.85 -6.35
CA GLN A 127 -6.83 -25.31 -5.31
C GLN A 127 -8.11 -24.72 -5.92
N ASP A 128 -7.98 -23.92 -6.98
CA ASP A 128 -9.11 -23.28 -7.66
C ASP A 128 -10.10 -24.30 -8.23
N LEU A 129 -9.59 -25.41 -8.79
CA LEU A 129 -10.40 -26.52 -9.28
C LEU A 129 -11.14 -27.22 -8.13
N ALA A 130 -10.47 -27.45 -7.00
CA ALA A 130 -11.09 -28.05 -5.81
C ALA A 130 -12.19 -27.16 -5.22
N GLU A 131 -12.03 -25.84 -5.31
CA GLU A 131 -13.01 -24.85 -4.85
C GLU A 131 -14.09 -24.52 -5.90
N GLY A 132 -13.98 -25.06 -7.13
CA GLY A 132 -14.95 -24.83 -8.20
C GLY A 132 -14.92 -23.41 -8.77
N VAL A 133 -13.76 -22.75 -8.73
CA VAL A 133 -13.59 -21.39 -9.25
C VAL A 133 -13.79 -21.38 -10.78
N ALA A 134 -14.69 -20.53 -11.24
CA ALA A 134 -14.99 -20.42 -12.67
C ALA A 134 -13.76 -19.96 -13.48
N GLY A 135 -13.48 -20.67 -14.58
CA GLY A 135 -12.36 -20.37 -15.47
C GLY A 135 -11.06 -21.10 -15.13
N ALA A 136 -10.99 -21.85 -14.03
CA ALA A 136 -9.86 -22.71 -13.74
C ALA A 136 -9.83 -23.92 -14.70
N VAL A 137 -8.65 -24.20 -15.28
CA VAL A 137 -8.43 -25.30 -16.23
C VAL A 137 -7.23 -26.13 -15.76
N PRO A 138 -7.34 -27.47 -15.64
CA PRO A 138 -6.25 -28.30 -15.14
C PRO A 138 -5.00 -28.20 -16.01
N VAL A 139 -3.88 -27.81 -15.40
CA VAL A 139 -2.59 -27.71 -16.09
C VAL A 139 -2.07 -29.13 -16.37
N PRO A 140 -1.79 -29.51 -17.62
CA PRO A 140 -1.34 -30.86 -17.96
C PRO A 140 0.04 -31.14 -17.35
N PRO A 141 0.44 -32.40 -17.14
CA PRO A 141 1.75 -32.74 -16.60
C PRO A 141 2.86 -32.37 -17.61
N GLU A 142 4.11 -32.29 -17.17
CA GLU A 142 5.23 -31.81 -18.02
C GLU A 142 5.45 -32.67 -19.26
N GLU A 143 5.15 -33.96 -19.19
CA GLU A 143 5.26 -34.93 -20.28
C GLU A 143 4.31 -34.64 -21.44
N ALA A 144 3.27 -33.83 -21.22
CA ALA A 144 2.38 -33.34 -22.28
C ALA A 144 3.07 -32.35 -23.24
N GLY A 145 4.26 -31.89 -22.88
CA GLY A 145 5.06 -30.96 -23.66
C GLY A 145 4.84 -29.50 -23.28
N LYS A 146 5.88 -28.70 -23.50
CA LYS A 146 5.95 -27.27 -23.15
C LYS A 146 4.72 -26.48 -23.63
N ASP A 147 4.35 -26.62 -24.90
CA ASP A 147 3.30 -25.80 -25.51
C ASP A 147 1.95 -26.03 -24.83
N ALA A 148 1.60 -27.28 -24.53
CA ALA A 148 0.35 -27.61 -23.84
C ALA A 148 0.28 -27.05 -22.41
N VAL A 149 1.42 -27.07 -21.70
CA VAL A 149 1.54 -26.47 -20.36
C VAL A 149 1.38 -24.96 -20.43
N VAL A 150 2.10 -24.30 -21.35
CA VAL A 150 2.04 -22.83 -21.52
C VAL A 150 0.65 -22.39 -21.93
N ASP A 151 0.01 -23.05 -22.90
CA ASP A 151 -1.36 -22.73 -23.35
C ASP A 151 -2.34 -22.71 -22.17
N THR A 152 -2.25 -23.72 -21.31
CA THR A 152 -3.15 -23.86 -20.17
C THR A 152 -2.86 -22.83 -19.08
N LEU A 153 -1.58 -22.56 -18.81
CA LEU A 153 -1.17 -21.53 -17.85
C LEU A 153 -1.63 -20.14 -18.30
N VAL A 154 -1.45 -19.81 -19.58
CA VAL A 154 -1.90 -18.53 -20.16
C VAL A 154 -3.41 -18.38 -19.99
N ALA A 155 -4.20 -19.42 -20.32
CA ALA A 155 -5.65 -19.37 -20.15
C ALA A 155 -6.07 -19.14 -18.69
N ASN A 156 -5.41 -19.81 -17.73
CA ASN A 156 -5.66 -19.59 -16.31
C ASN A 156 -5.26 -18.18 -15.86
N VAL A 157 -4.09 -17.70 -16.27
CA VAL A 157 -3.59 -16.35 -15.94
C VAL A 157 -4.55 -15.28 -16.49
N GLU A 158 -4.99 -15.41 -17.74
CA GLU A 158 -5.98 -14.51 -18.34
C GLU A 158 -7.30 -14.50 -17.56
N ALA A 159 -7.79 -15.67 -17.16
CA ALA A 159 -9.00 -15.80 -16.34
C ALA A 159 -8.83 -15.14 -14.97
N MET A 160 -7.68 -15.34 -14.31
CA MET A 160 -7.37 -14.75 -13.01
C MET A 160 -7.28 -13.21 -13.09
N ILE A 161 -6.62 -12.67 -14.13
CA ILE A 161 -6.54 -11.22 -14.37
C ILE A 161 -7.93 -10.65 -14.66
N LYS A 162 -8.71 -11.30 -15.52
CA LYS A 162 -10.08 -10.86 -15.85
C LYS A 162 -11.00 -10.81 -14.62
N ALA A 163 -10.76 -11.68 -13.65
CA ALA A 163 -11.51 -11.73 -12.39
C ALA A 163 -10.92 -10.85 -11.28
N ASP A 164 -9.93 -9.98 -11.56
CA ASP A 164 -9.21 -9.14 -10.59
C ASP A 164 -8.73 -9.93 -9.35
N ARG A 165 -8.21 -11.15 -9.58
CA ARG A 165 -7.78 -12.01 -8.47
C ARG A 165 -6.43 -11.55 -7.93
N LYS A 166 -6.37 -11.36 -6.61
CA LYS A 166 -5.18 -10.84 -5.91
C LYS A 166 -4.42 -11.95 -5.20
N ILE A 167 -3.99 -12.96 -5.97
CA ILE A 167 -3.32 -14.17 -5.45
C ILE A 167 -1.80 -14.09 -5.64
N THR A 168 -1.06 -14.76 -4.76
CA THR A 168 0.42 -14.68 -4.72
C THR A 168 1.08 -15.19 -5.99
N SER A 169 0.64 -16.35 -6.50
CA SER A 169 1.19 -16.98 -7.71
C SER A 169 1.07 -16.06 -8.93
N LEU A 170 -0.09 -15.44 -9.13
CA LEU A 170 -0.30 -14.47 -10.21
C LEU A 170 0.60 -13.24 -10.06
N LYS A 171 0.69 -12.68 -8.86
CA LYS A 171 1.51 -11.48 -8.61
C LYS A 171 3.00 -11.73 -8.86
N GLN A 172 3.49 -12.94 -8.57
CA GLN A 172 4.88 -13.31 -8.82
C GLN A 172 5.18 -13.31 -10.33
N LEU A 173 4.40 -14.07 -11.11
CA LEU A 173 4.55 -14.10 -12.56
C LEU A 173 4.39 -12.71 -13.19
N GLN A 174 3.41 -11.92 -12.74
CA GLN A 174 3.23 -10.54 -13.20
C GLN A 174 4.48 -9.68 -12.95
N GLY A 175 5.11 -9.83 -11.79
CA GLY A 175 6.37 -9.17 -11.47
C GLY A 175 7.48 -9.48 -12.48
N HIS A 176 7.66 -10.76 -12.82
CA HIS A 176 8.67 -11.20 -13.77
C HIS A 176 8.38 -10.73 -15.20
N ILE A 177 7.11 -10.78 -15.63
CA ILE A 177 6.69 -10.25 -16.94
C ILE A 177 6.95 -8.74 -17.02
N TRP A 178 6.60 -7.99 -15.97
CA TRP A 178 6.88 -6.55 -15.92
C TRP A 178 8.39 -6.27 -15.93
N ARG A 179 9.20 -7.07 -15.22
CA ARG A 179 10.66 -6.94 -15.25
C ARG A 179 11.16 -7.00 -16.69
N THR A 180 10.74 -7.99 -17.47
CA THR A 180 11.06 -8.10 -18.90
C THR A 180 10.61 -6.84 -19.67
N GLY A 181 9.39 -6.37 -19.45
CA GLY A 181 8.86 -5.20 -20.17
C GLY A 181 9.58 -3.89 -19.83
N PHE A 182 9.96 -3.68 -18.57
CA PHE A 182 10.72 -2.51 -18.15
C PHE A 182 12.18 -2.55 -18.63
N GLU A 183 12.85 -3.70 -18.52
CA GLU A 183 14.24 -3.89 -19.00
C GLU A 183 14.32 -3.78 -20.53
N GLY A 184 13.34 -4.34 -21.24
CA GLY A 184 13.17 -4.20 -22.68
C GLY A 184 12.69 -2.83 -23.14
N GLN A 185 12.43 -1.90 -22.21
CA GLN A 185 11.88 -0.56 -22.45
C GLN A 185 10.53 -0.55 -23.20
N GLU A 186 9.80 -1.67 -23.19
CA GLU A 186 8.44 -1.80 -23.71
C GLU A 186 7.43 -1.07 -22.81
N ILE A 187 7.75 -0.94 -21.51
CA ILE A 187 6.99 -0.15 -20.54
C ILE A 187 7.91 0.90 -19.91
N LYS A 188 7.36 2.09 -19.62
CA LYS A 188 8.00 3.11 -18.79
C LYS A 188 7.14 3.44 -17.59
N GLY A 189 7.79 3.72 -16.46
CA GLY A 189 7.12 4.12 -15.25
C GLY A 189 6.51 5.50 -15.44
N VAL A 190 5.20 5.62 -15.21
CA VAL A 190 4.48 6.90 -15.31
C VAL A 190 4.27 7.46 -13.92
N VAL A 191 4.71 8.70 -13.71
CA VAL A 191 4.42 9.50 -12.51
C VAL A 191 3.93 10.89 -12.94
N PHE A 192 3.19 11.58 -12.08
CA PHE A 192 2.78 12.96 -12.34
C PHE A 192 3.99 13.90 -12.37
N ASP A 193 3.92 14.97 -13.19
CA ASP A 193 5.02 15.92 -13.41
C ASP A 193 5.54 16.60 -12.14
N ASP A 194 4.68 16.77 -11.14
CA ASP A 194 5.03 17.40 -9.86
C ASP A 194 5.72 16.46 -8.86
N VAL A 195 5.74 15.15 -9.12
CA VAL A 195 6.31 14.15 -8.21
C VAL A 195 7.84 14.21 -8.20
N PRO A 196 8.57 14.11 -9.35
CA PRO A 196 10.04 14.20 -9.34
C PRO A 196 10.60 15.44 -8.65
N PRO A 197 10.13 16.69 -8.92
CA PRO A 197 10.69 17.86 -8.25
C PRO A 197 10.34 17.89 -6.75
N ALA A 198 9.21 17.31 -6.31
CA ALA A 198 8.90 17.18 -4.89
C ALA A 198 9.84 16.19 -4.18
N LEU A 199 10.05 15.02 -4.77
CA LEU A 199 11.01 14.02 -4.25
C LEU A 199 12.42 14.61 -4.11
N GLU A 200 12.87 15.36 -5.12
CA GLU A 200 14.17 16.03 -5.09
C GLU A 200 14.27 17.06 -3.97
N ARG A 201 13.24 17.91 -3.80
CA ARG A 201 13.21 18.90 -2.70
C ARG A 201 13.25 18.21 -1.34
N TRP A 202 12.44 17.19 -1.12
CA TRP A 202 12.40 16.47 0.16
C TRP A 202 13.74 15.80 0.46
N HIS A 203 14.35 15.18 -0.56
CA HIS A 203 15.67 14.60 -0.43
C HIS A 203 16.73 15.65 -0.07
N ALA A 204 16.74 16.80 -0.74
CA ALA A 204 17.66 17.91 -0.45
C ALA A 204 17.47 18.50 0.96
N SER A 205 16.23 18.49 1.47
CA SER A 205 15.89 18.91 2.84
C SER A 205 16.14 17.81 3.89
N GLY A 206 16.69 16.66 3.51
CA GLY A 206 16.98 15.55 4.41
C GLY A 206 15.74 14.78 4.90
N ILE A 207 14.59 14.95 4.23
CA ILE A 207 13.36 14.21 4.48
C ILE A 207 13.45 12.87 3.75
N LYS A 208 13.28 11.77 4.49
CA LYS A 208 13.33 10.42 3.92
C LYS A 208 12.00 10.07 3.27
N THR A 209 12.01 9.60 2.04
CA THR A 209 10.78 9.24 1.31
C THR A 209 10.68 7.74 1.09
N TYR A 210 9.49 7.17 1.30
CA TYR A 210 9.20 5.76 1.17
C TYR A 210 7.94 5.56 0.33
N ILE A 211 7.79 4.39 -0.26
CA ILE A 211 6.57 3.99 -0.98
C ILE A 211 5.81 2.95 -0.16
N TYR A 212 4.48 3.02 -0.15
CA TYR A 212 3.61 1.98 0.39
C TYR A 212 2.45 1.71 -0.57
N SER A 213 2.48 0.56 -1.24
CA SER A 213 1.48 0.17 -2.25
C SER A 213 1.11 -1.31 -2.14
N SER A 214 -0.04 -1.70 -2.70
CA SER A 214 -0.43 -3.12 -2.81
C SER A 214 0.38 -3.92 -3.82
N GLY A 215 1.06 -3.24 -4.75
CA GLY A 215 2.02 -3.88 -5.65
C GLY A 215 3.25 -4.39 -4.88
N SER A 216 3.86 -5.48 -5.35
CA SER A 216 5.08 -6.03 -4.72
C SER A 216 6.19 -4.98 -4.69
N ARG A 217 7.08 -5.03 -3.69
CA ARG A 217 8.25 -4.13 -3.62
C ARG A 217 9.07 -4.15 -4.91
N GLU A 218 9.16 -5.29 -5.58
CA GLU A 218 9.82 -5.40 -6.88
C GLU A 218 9.13 -4.55 -7.95
N ALA A 219 7.81 -4.69 -8.11
CA ALA A 219 7.04 -3.88 -9.06
C ALA A 219 7.19 -2.39 -8.79
N GLN A 220 7.16 -1.98 -7.50
CA GLN A 220 7.40 -0.59 -7.12
C GLN A 220 8.80 -0.12 -7.55
N ARG A 221 9.84 -0.93 -7.34
CA ARG A 221 11.21 -0.62 -7.79
C ARG A 221 11.30 -0.51 -9.31
N LEU A 222 10.59 -1.36 -10.06
CA LEU A 222 10.56 -1.29 -11.51
C LEU A 222 9.91 0.01 -12.00
N ILE A 223 8.77 0.40 -11.43
CA ILE A 223 8.06 1.65 -11.76
C ILE A 223 8.97 2.86 -11.55
N PHE A 224 9.50 3.05 -10.34
CA PHE A 224 10.33 4.23 -10.04
C PHE A 224 11.73 4.18 -10.63
N GLY A 225 12.23 2.99 -10.99
CA GLY A 225 13.54 2.82 -11.63
C GLY A 225 13.55 3.15 -13.12
N ASN A 226 12.40 3.07 -13.80
CA ASN A 226 12.30 3.11 -15.25
C ASN A 226 11.36 4.23 -15.75
N THR A 227 11.40 5.40 -15.11
CA THR A 227 10.54 6.53 -15.49
C THR A 227 11.10 7.34 -16.67
N THR A 228 10.26 8.20 -17.25
CA THR A 228 10.68 9.20 -18.25
C THR A 228 11.56 10.31 -17.68
N TYR A 229 11.62 10.45 -16.35
CA TYR A 229 12.50 11.38 -15.63
C TYR A 229 13.81 10.71 -15.17
N GLY A 230 14.09 9.49 -15.65
CA GLY A 230 15.20 8.66 -15.21
C GLY A 230 14.87 7.82 -13.98
N ASP A 231 15.91 7.33 -13.30
CA ASP A 231 15.76 6.53 -12.08
C ASP A 231 15.45 7.45 -10.88
N LEU A 232 14.21 7.40 -10.38
CA LEU A 232 13.76 8.18 -9.23
C LEU A 232 14.06 7.50 -7.89
N ARG A 233 14.52 6.23 -7.89
CA ARG A 233 14.82 5.50 -6.66
C ARG A 233 15.96 6.14 -5.86
N LYS A 234 16.80 6.96 -6.51
CA LYS A 234 17.83 7.78 -5.84
C LYS A 234 17.26 8.71 -4.75
N TYR A 235 15.98 9.07 -4.84
CA TYR A 235 15.29 9.90 -3.84
C TYR A 235 14.50 9.06 -2.80
N LEU A 236 14.43 7.73 -2.97
CA LEU A 236 13.62 6.85 -2.14
C LEU A 236 14.50 6.04 -1.18
N CYS A 237 14.05 5.91 0.06
CA CYS A 237 14.74 5.18 1.13
C CYS A 237 14.24 3.74 1.29
N GLY A 238 13.05 3.40 0.78
CA GLY A 238 12.50 2.06 0.90
C GLY A 238 11.10 1.90 0.32
N PHE A 239 10.66 0.65 0.27
CA PHE A 239 9.40 0.20 -0.31
C PHE A 239 8.70 -0.73 0.69
N PHE A 240 7.43 -0.44 0.97
CA PHE A 240 6.53 -1.27 1.76
C PHE A 240 5.44 -1.83 0.83
N ASP A 241 5.04 -3.06 1.08
CA ASP A 241 3.92 -3.71 0.39
C ASP A 241 3.05 -4.44 1.40
N THR A 242 2.06 -5.21 0.93
CA THR A 242 1.13 -5.93 1.82
C THR A 242 1.77 -6.94 2.75
N THR A 243 3.06 -7.25 2.61
CA THR A 243 3.80 -8.09 3.59
C THR A 243 3.89 -7.44 4.97
N ILE A 244 3.80 -6.10 5.06
CA ILE A 244 3.74 -5.39 6.34
C ILE A 244 2.33 -5.37 6.95
N GLY A 245 1.31 -5.69 6.14
CA GLY A 245 -0.10 -5.57 6.48
C GLY A 245 -0.92 -4.85 5.40
N THR A 246 -2.25 -4.91 5.52
CA THR A 246 -3.15 -4.27 4.55
C THR A 246 -3.18 -2.75 4.72
N LYS A 247 -3.33 -1.99 3.63
CA LYS A 247 -3.32 -0.51 3.67
C LYS A 247 -4.51 0.10 4.43
N ARG A 248 -5.52 -0.70 4.77
CA ARG A 248 -6.73 -0.24 5.48
C ARG A 248 -6.69 -0.55 6.97
N GLU A 249 -5.58 -1.07 7.48
CA GLU A 249 -5.40 -1.41 8.88
C GLU A 249 -4.42 -0.46 9.56
N PRO A 250 -4.80 0.16 10.71
CA PRO A 250 -3.90 1.04 11.47
C PRO A 250 -2.59 0.34 11.88
N ARG A 251 -2.62 -0.97 12.09
CA ARG A 251 -1.45 -1.77 12.44
C ARG A 251 -0.33 -1.66 11.40
N SER A 252 -0.67 -1.64 10.11
CA SER A 252 0.33 -1.53 9.04
C SER A 252 1.13 -0.23 9.16
N TYR A 253 0.47 0.87 9.51
CA TYR A 253 1.12 2.17 9.70
C TYR A 253 1.92 2.24 11.00
N TYR A 254 1.50 1.52 12.04
CA TYR A 254 2.32 1.32 13.23
C TYR A 254 3.63 0.59 12.90
N GLU A 255 3.57 -0.49 12.12
CA GLU A 255 4.76 -1.23 11.68
C GLU A 255 5.66 -0.40 10.75
N ILE A 256 5.08 0.41 9.86
CA ILE A 256 5.82 1.39 9.04
C ILE A 256 6.55 2.39 9.93
N TRP A 257 5.87 2.93 10.96
CA TRP A 257 6.50 3.85 11.91
C TRP A 257 7.71 3.23 12.61
N GLN A 258 7.56 2.00 13.13
CA GLN A 258 8.65 1.25 13.74
C GLN A 258 9.80 0.99 12.76
N SER A 259 9.49 0.67 11.50
CA SER A 259 10.48 0.38 10.46
C SER A 259 11.26 1.63 10.01
N VAL A 260 10.57 2.77 9.91
CA VAL A 260 11.17 4.05 9.50
C VAL A 260 12.04 4.64 10.61
N GLY A 261 11.66 4.42 11.88
CA GLY A 261 12.50 4.73 13.05
C GLY A 261 12.52 6.22 13.42
N VAL A 262 11.42 6.94 13.22
CA VAL A 262 11.23 8.30 13.77
C VAL A 262 10.66 8.25 15.19
N ASP A 263 10.88 9.29 16.00
CA ASP A 263 10.50 9.29 17.42
C ASP A 263 8.97 9.23 17.63
N ARG A 264 8.20 9.85 16.73
CA ARG A 264 6.73 9.90 16.83
C ARG A 264 6.08 9.61 15.47
N PRO A 265 4.93 8.92 15.43
CA PRO A 265 4.22 8.66 14.17
C PRO A 265 3.78 9.95 13.46
N SER A 266 3.54 11.03 14.21
CA SER A 266 3.19 12.34 13.65
C SER A 266 4.34 13.03 12.89
N GLN A 267 5.55 12.46 12.90
CA GLN A 267 6.67 12.91 12.07
C GLN A 267 6.67 12.24 10.69
N ILE A 268 5.72 11.33 10.45
CA ILE A 268 5.47 10.71 9.15
C ILE A 268 4.28 11.43 8.52
N LEU A 269 4.46 11.88 7.28
CA LEU A 269 3.38 12.30 6.42
C LEU A 269 3.06 11.19 5.43
N PHE A 270 1.83 10.69 5.43
CA PHE A 270 1.33 9.74 4.46
C PHE A 270 0.45 10.45 3.42
N LEU A 271 0.69 10.14 2.14
CA LEU A 271 -0.10 10.62 1.02
C LEU A 271 -0.78 9.46 0.32
N THR A 272 -2.09 9.57 0.15
CA THR A 272 -2.94 8.59 -0.54
C THR A 272 -4.15 9.30 -1.15
N ASP A 273 -4.77 8.74 -2.18
CA ASP A 273 -6.08 9.16 -2.66
C ASP A 273 -7.24 8.46 -1.93
N VAL A 274 -6.96 7.35 -1.24
CA VAL A 274 -7.97 6.47 -0.68
C VAL A 274 -8.35 6.88 0.74
N TYR A 275 -9.61 7.27 0.94
CA TYR A 275 -10.16 7.69 2.24
C TYR A 275 -9.96 6.65 3.37
N GLN A 276 -10.14 5.37 3.08
CA GLN A 276 -10.00 4.31 4.08
C GLN A 276 -8.55 4.13 4.55
N GLU A 277 -7.58 4.33 3.65
CA GLU A 277 -6.16 4.30 3.99
C GLU A 277 -5.77 5.52 4.81
N ALA A 278 -6.26 6.71 4.42
CA ALA A 278 -6.09 7.93 5.18
C ALA A 278 -6.62 7.80 6.63
N THR A 279 -7.80 7.19 6.78
CA THR A 279 -8.41 6.92 8.09
C THR A 279 -7.56 5.96 8.92
N ALA A 280 -7.06 4.88 8.31
CA ALA A 280 -6.21 3.91 8.98
C ALA A 280 -4.87 4.51 9.45
N ALA A 281 -4.22 5.29 8.59
CA ALA A 281 -2.98 6.00 8.92
C ALA A 281 -3.18 7.01 10.06
N LYS A 282 -4.25 7.80 10.01
CA LYS A 282 -4.54 8.79 11.06
C LYS A 282 -4.83 8.13 12.40
N ALA A 283 -5.52 6.98 12.40
CA ALA A 283 -5.75 6.19 13.61
C ALA A 283 -4.46 5.65 14.25
N ALA A 284 -3.39 5.48 13.46
CA ALA A 284 -2.05 5.13 13.95
C ALA A 284 -1.22 6.35 14.40
N GLY A 285 -1.79 7.57 14.33
CA GLY A 285 -1.11 8.82 14.71
C GLY A 285 -0.20 9.40 13.61
N VAL A 286 -0.25 8.85 12.39
CA VAL A 286 0.47 9.37 11.22
C VAL A 286 -0.25 10.61 10.68
N GLU A 287 0.50 11.62 10.22
CA GLU A 287 -0.10 12.77 9.53
C GLU A 287 -0.48 12.39 8.10
N VAL A 288 -1.58 12.95 7.59
CA VAL A 288 -2.16 12.50 6.33
C VAL A 288 -2.61 13.68 5.47
N LEU A 289 -2.27 13.63 4.19
CA LEU A 289 -2.87 14.46 3.14
C LEU A 289 -3.52 13.55 2.10
N ILE A 290 -4.74 13.90 1.67
CA ILE A 290 -5.39 13.18 0.58
C ILE A 290 -5.01 13.82 -0.77
N SER A 291 -4.48 13.01 -1.68
CA SER A 291 -4.15 13.40 -3.05
C SER A 291 -5.38 13.37 -3.94
N ILE A 292 -5.69 14.49 -4.58
CA ILE A 292 -6.77 14.65 -5.55
C ILE A 292 -6.17 14.72 -6.94
N ARG A 293 -6.28 13.62 -7.70
CA ARG A 293 -5.81 13.51 -9.08
C ARG A 293 -6.96 13.23 -10.04
N PRO A 294 -6.80 13.53 -11.34
CA PRO A 294 -7.76 13.12 -12.35
C PRO A 294 -7.99 11.60 -12.33
N GLY A 295 -9.26 11.19 -12.28
CA GLY A 295 -9.65 9.77 -12.23
C GLY A 295 -9.83 9.18 -10.84
N ASN A 296 -9.45 9.90 -9.77
CA ASN A 296 -9.65 9.42 -8.39
C ASN A 296 -11.14 9.34 -8.05
N ALA A 297 -11.49 8.37 -7.19
CA ALA A 297 -12.85 8.23 -6.69
C ALA A 297 -13.26 9.47 -5.86
N PRO A 298 -14.55 9.86 -5.87
CA PRO A 298 -15.02 10.97 -5.06
C PRO A 298 -14.87 10.65 -3.57
N LEU A 299 -14.47 11.65 -2.79
CA LEU A 299 -14.38 11.54 -1.34
C LEU A 299 -15.75 11.71 -0.68
N PRO A 300 -15.98 11.08 0.49
CA PRO A 300 -17.16 11.36 1.30
C PRO A 300 -17.24 12.85 1.68
N GLU A 301 -18.44 13.40 1.73
CA GLU A 301 -18.64 14.77 2.23
C GLU A 301 -18.13 14.91 3.68
N ASN A 302 -17.52 16.06 3.99
CA ASN A 302 -17.01 16.37 5.34
C ASN A 302 -16.03 15.32 5.91
N HIS A 303 -15.23 14.67 5.05
CA HIS A 303 -14.26 13.66 5.44
C HIS A 303 -13.18 14.15 6.44
N GLY A 304 -12.98 15.46 6.58
CA GLY A 304 -12.14 16.06 7.63
C GLY A 304 -10.63 16.00 7.40
N PHE A 305 -10.18 15.49 6.25
CA PHE A 305 -8.76 15.49 5.86
C PHE A 305 -8.42 16.73 5.04
N GLN A 306 -7.17 17.19 5.15
CA GLN A 306 -6.63 18.14 4.19
C GLN A 306 -6.39 17.43 2.85
N THR A 307 -6.60 18.17 1.77
CA THR A 307 -6.44 17.67 0.40
C THR A 307 -5.42 18.51 -0.35
N ILE A 308 -4.72 17.89 -1.28
CA ILE A 308 -3.82 18.56 -2.22
C ILE A 308 -4.11 18.07 -3.64
N THR A 309 -3.82 18.91 -4.63
CA THR A 309 -3.92 18.56 -6.05
C THR A 309 -2.55 18.42 -6.71
N THR A 310 -1.50 18.94 -6.06
CA THR A 310 -0.10 18.82 -6.47
C THR A 310 0.83 18.73 -5.26
N PHE A 311 1.93 18.00 -5.38
CA PHE A 311 2.97 17.94 -4.36
C PHE A 311 3.75 19.26 -4.24
N ALA A 312 3.54 20.23 -5.15
CA ALA A 312 4.06 21.59 -5.00
C ALA A 312 3.43 22.34 -3.80
N GLU A 313 2.24 21.95 -3.35
CA GLU A 313 1.56 22.53 -2.17
C GLU A 313 2.22 22.13 -0.83
N ILE A 314 3.11 21.14 -0.86
CA ILE A 314 3.78 20.55 0.30
C ILE A 314 5.09 21.32 0.54
N LEU A 315 5.01 22.37 1.37
CA LEU A 315 6.14 23.24 1.68
C LEU A 315 6.96 22.68 2.84
N THR A 316 8.20 22.29 2.56
CA THR A 316 9.19 21.77 3.52
C THR A 316 10.24 22.81 3.86
#